data_AF-A0A318KB18-F1
#
_entry.id   AF-A0A318KB18-F1
#
_cell.length_a   1.000
_cell.length_b   1.000
_cell.length_c   1.000
_cell.angle_alpha   90.00
_cell.angle_beta   90.00
_cell.angle_gamma   90.00
#
_symmetry.space_group_name_H-M   'P 1'
#
loop_
_entity.id
_entity.type
_entity.pdbx_description
1 polymer ?
#
loop_
_entity_poly.entity_id
_entity_poly.type
_entity_poly.pdbx_seq_one_letter_code
_entity_poly.pdbx_strand_id
1 'polypeptide(L)' 'MKLPDELDDKLRHEAERRGVTVSDLTRMVLAAFFETAPDGGGRRFGAAAAGHSGRSDVSSRIKEILRKEWGR' A
#
# COMPACT_ATOMS: atom_id res chain seq x y z
N MET A 1 -21.71 -1.29 18.17
CA MET A 1 -20.29 -1.52 18.51
C MET A 1 -19.79 -0.27 19.24
N LYS A 2 -18.97 -0.40 20.27
CA LYS A 2 -18.33 0.76 20.92
C LYS A 2 -16.90 0.85 20.43
N LEU A 3 -16.50 2.03 19.96
CA LEU A 3 -15.11 2.35 19.65
C LEU A 3 -14.48 2.99 20.89
N PRO A 4 -13.17 2.80 21.12
CA PRO A 4 -12.44 3.62 22.09
C PRO A 4 -12.61 5.10 21.78
N ASP A 5 -12.78 5.94 22.79
CA ASP A 5 -13.09 7.36 22.63
C ASP A 5 -12.04 8.09 21.78
N GLU A 6 -10.75 7.80 21.99
CA GLU A 6 -9.66 8.36 21.18
C GLU A 6 -9.76 8.04 19.68
N LEU A 7 -10.33 6.89 19.33
CA LEU A 7 -10.52 6.47 17.94
C LEU A 7 -11.74 7.14 17.32
N ASP A 8 -12.80 7.33 18.12
CA ASP A 8 -14.00 8.05 17.72
C ASP A 8 -13.67 9.53 17.44
N ASP A 9 -12.86 10.17 18.28
CA ASP A 9 -12.41 11.55 18.08
C ASP A 9 -11.59 11.72 16.80
N LYS A 10 -10.66 10.79 16.53
CA LYS A 10 -9.88 10.78 15.28
C LYS A 10 -10.77 10.60 14.06
N LEU A 11 -11.78 9.74 14.14
CA LEU A 11 -12.73 9.51 13.04
C LEU A 11 -13.59 10.75 12.77
N ARG A 12 -14.07 11.43 13.81
CA ARG A 12 -14.79 12.70 13.66
C ARG A 12 -13.92 13.76 12.99
N HIS A 13 -12.70 13.94 13.47
CA HIS A 13 -11.78 14.91 12.91
C HIS A 13 -11.48 14.65 11.42
N GLU A 14 -11.26 13.40 11.05
CA GLU A 14 -10.98 13.04 9.65
C GLU A 14 -12.23 13.15 8.76
N ALA A 15 -13.42 12.88 9.29
CA ALA A 15 -14.67 13.06 8.58
C ALA A 15 -14.94 14.55 8.29
N GLU A 16 -14.75 15.42 9.28
CA GLU A 16 -14.81 16.87 9.12
C GLU A 16 -13.80 17.38 8.10
N ARG A 17 -12.54 16.94 8.20
CA ARG A 17 -11.46 17.31 7.27
C ARG A 17 -11.80 16.95 5.81
N ARG A 18 -12.52 15.85 5.60
CA ARG A 18 -12.93 15.38 4.27
C ARG A 18 -14.31 15.87 3.83
N GLY A 19 -15.05 16.57 4.69
CA GLY A 19 -16.41 17.03 4.39
C GLY A 19 -17.42 15.89 4.22
N VAL A 20 -17.23 14.76 4.90
CA VAL A 20 -18.13 13.59 4.85
C VAL A 20 -18.63 13.24 6.25
N THR A 21 -19.65 12.38 6.34
CA THR A 21 -20.08 11.90 7.65
C THR A 21 -19.14 10.83 8.19
N VAL A 22 -19.11 10.65 9.52
CA VAL A 22 -18.37 9.54 10.16
C VAL A 22 -18.83 8.18 9.61
N SER A 23 -20.12 8.03 9.33
CA SER A 23 -20.69 6.81 8.74
C SER A 23 -20.16 6.55 7.33
N ASP A 24 -20.06 7.59 6.50
CA ASP A 24 -19.53 7.47 5.14
C ASP A 24 -18.03 7.14 5.16
N LEU A 25 -17.26 7.83 5.99
CA LEU A 25 -15.85 7.55 6.18
C LEU A 25 -15.64 6.11 6.65
N THR A 26 -16.43 5.66 7.63
CA THR A 26 -16.36 4.29 8.14
C THR A 26 -16.68 3.28 7.04
N ARG A 27 -17.71 3.53 6.23
CA ARG A 27 -18.09 2.66 5.11
C ARG A 27 -16.98 2.58 4.07
N MET A 28 -16.37 3.70 3.70
CA MET A 28 -15.27 3.76 2.74
C MET A 28 -14.04 2.98 3.24
N VAL A 29 -13.65 3.20 4.51
CA VAL A 29 -12.50 2.52 5.11
C VAL A 29 -12.73 1.02 5.19
N LEU A 30 -13.92 0.59 5.64
CA LEU A 30 -14.26 -0.83 5.71
C LEU A 30 -14.34 -1.46 4.33
N ALA A 31 -14.95 -0.81 3.34
CA ALA A 31 -14.99 -1.30 1.96
C ALA A 31 -13.57 -1.50 1.40
N ALA A 32 -12.70 -0.49 1.52
CA ALA A 32 -11.31 -0.61 1.09
C ALA A 32 -10.55 -1.71 1.85
N PHE A 33 -10.77 -1.84 3.15
CA PHE A 33 -10.16 -2.90 3.95
C PHE A 33 -10.59 -4.29 3.48
N PHE A 34 -11.88 -4.49 3.18
CA PHE A 34 -12.39 -5.78 2.72
C PHE A 34 -12.10 -6.06 1.24
N GLU A 35 -12.00 -5.04 0.38
CA GLU A 35 -11.56 -5.18 -1.02
C GLU A 35 -10.07 -5.53 -1.14
N THR A 36 -9.26 -5.12 -0.15
CA THR A 36 -7.82 -5.44 -0.09
C THR A 36 -7.50 -6.64 0.78
N ALA A 37 -8.45 -7.11 1.59
CA ALA A 37 -8.32 -8.33 2.35
C ALA A 37 -8.32 -9.51 1.37
N PRO A 38 -7.21 -10.26 1.24
CA PRO A 38 -7.19 -11.42 0.38
C PRO A 38 -8.20 -12.44 0.92
N ASP A 39 -9.21 -12.72 0.13
CA ASP A 39 -10.16 -13.80 0.25
C ASP A 39 -9.40 -15.15 0.13
N GLY A 40 -8.63 -15.49 1.17
CA GLY A 40 -7.90 -16.76 1.31
C GLY A 40 -6.79 -17.04 0.29
N GLY A 41 -6.69 -16.29 -0.80
CA GLY A 41 -5.64 -16.40 -1.82
C GLY A 41 -4.55 -15.37 -1.58
N GLY A 42 -3.35 -15.80 -1.17
CA GLY A 42 -2.21 -14.91 -0.95
C GLY A 42 -2.00 -13.91 -2.09
N ARG A 43 -1.76 -12.65 -1.75
CA ARG A 43 -1.54 -11.55 -2.70
C ARG A 43 -0.53 -11.99 -3.78
N ARG A 44 -0.97 -12.11 -5.03
CA ARG A 44 -0.09 -12.41 -6.16
C ARG A 44 0.71 -11.14 -6.48
N PHE A 45 2.03 -11.23 -6.40
CA PHE A 45 2.91 -10.14 -6.78
C PHE A 45 2.85 -9.95 -8.31
N GLY A 46 2.07 -8.97 -8.77
CA GLY A 46 1.81 -8.70 -10.20
C GLY A 46 3.01 -8.22 -11.02
N ALA A 47 4.17 -8.06 -10.37
CA ALA A 47 5.43 -7.64 -11.00
C ALA A 47 6.52 -8.71 -10.88
N ALA A 48 6.18 -9.95 -10.54
CA ALA A 48 7.15 -11.04 -10.56
C ALA A 48 7.73 -11.15 -11.97
N ALA A 49 9.07 -11.09 -12.08
CA ALA A 49 9.80 -11.05 -13.35
C ALA A 49 9.62 -9.79 -14.23
N ALA A 50 8.97 -8.73 -13.74
CA ALA A 50 9.02 -7.41 -14.38
C ALA A 50 10.46 -6.87 -14.29
N GLY A 51 11.24 -7.05 -15.35
CA GLY A 51 12.69 -6.79 -15.35
C GLY A 51 13.57 -8.03 -15.55
N HIS A 52 12.99 -9.20 -15.88
CA HIS A 52 13.76 -10.37 -16.27
C HIS A 52 14.53 -10.11 -17.57
N SER A 53 15.78 -9.68 -17.42
CA SER A 53 16.70 -9.38 -18.53
C SER A 53 17.41 -10.62 -19.09
N GLY A 54 17.08 -11.82 -18.60
CA GLY A 54 17.82 -13.06 -18.88
C GLY A 54 19.20 -13.14 -18.22
N ARG A 55 19.66 -12.07 -17.56
CA ARG A 55 20.94 -12.04 -16.83
C ARG A 55 20.74 -12.27 -15.34
N SER A 56 21.43 -13.26 -14.79
CA SER A 56 21.34 -13.66 -13.38
C SER A 56 22.33 -12.94 -12.47
N ASP A 57 23.32 -12.25 -13.03
CA ASP A 57 24.41 -11.58 -12.30
C ASP A 57 24.14 -10.09 -11.99
N VAL A 58 23.01 -9.55 -12.44
CA VAL A 58 22.67 -8.12 -12.31
C VAL A 58 22.67 -7.66 -10.85
N SER A 59 22.06 -8.43 -9.94
CA SER A 59 22.01 -8.10 -8.51
C SER A 59 23.41 -8.01 -7.90
N SER A 60 24.30 -8.95 -8.26
CA SER A 60 25.68 -8.99 -7.79
C SER A 60 26.51 -7.81 -8.33
N ARG A 61 26.15 -7.29 -9.51
CA ARG A 61 26.84 -6.20 -10.21
C ARG A 61 26.19 -4.83 -10.05
N ILE A 62 25.17 -4.70 -9.20
CA ILE A 62 24.38 -3.47 -9.06
C ILE A 62 25.26 -2.22 -8.84
N LYS A 63 26.33 -2.35 -8.04
CA LYS A 63 27.25 -1.23 -7.76
C LYS A 63 28.07 -0.80 -8.98
N GLU A 64 28.51 -1.75 -9.81
CA GLU A 64 29.24 -1.46 -11.05
C GLU A 64 28.32 -0.73 -12.05
N ILE A 65 27.12 -1.28 -12.24
CA ILE A 65 26.11 -0.74 -13.15
C ILE A 65 25.75 0.69 -12.74
N LEU A 66 25.41 0.93 -11.46
CA LEU A 66 25.06 2.26 -10.99
C LEU A 66 26.18 3.28 -11.15
N ARG A 67 27.45 2.90 -10.90
CA ARG A 67 28.59 3.79 -11.15
C ARG A 67 28.73 4.14 -12.63
N LYS A 68 28.60 3.16 -13.52
CA LYS A 68 28.76 3.35 -14.96
C LYS A 68 27.63 4.21 -15.56
N GLU A 69 26.40 3.94 -15.14
CA GLU A 69 25.21 4.55 -15.75
C GLU A 69 24.81 5.87 -15.07
N TRP A 70 25.17 6.08 -13.80
CA TRP A 70 24.67 7.20 -12.99
C TRP A 70 25.74 7.98 -12.22
N GLY A 71 27.01 7.53 -12.24
CA GLY A 71 28.11 8.16 -11.50
C GLY A 71 28.70 9.39 -12.18
N ARG A 72 27.90 10.42 -12.42
CA ARG A 72 28.38 11.79 -12.71
C ARG A 72 28.58 12.58 -11.42
#